data_AF-A0A5K0YKZ3-F1
#
_entry.id   AF-A0A5K0YKZ3-F1
#
_cell.length_a   1.000
_cell.length_b   1.000
_cell.length_c   1.000
_cell.angle_alpha   90.00
_cell.angle_beta   90.00
_cell.angle_gamma   90.00
#
_symmetry.space_group_name_H-M   'P 1'
#
loop_
_entity.id
_entity.type
_entity.pdbx_description
1 polymer ?
#
loop_
_entity_poly.entity_id
_entity_poly.type
_entity_poly.pdbx_seq_one_letter_code
_entity_poly.pdbx_strand_id
1 'polypeptide(L)'
;VREDEESWYQTDLVTLFTEDDEVKEFFACLDEQLNKVNQFYKSKEAEFLERGHILNKQLHVLLDLKRVLHDRHRKVSSAKSDAGNSLCSSPLSLYGSESS
;
A
#
# COMPACT_ATOMS: atom_id res chain seq x y z
N VAL A 1 2.83 -10.17 22.98
CA VAL A 1 2.65 -10.76 21.64
C VAL A 1 3.56 -11.95 21.62
N ARG A 2 3.02 -13.17 21.67
CA ARG A 2 3.86 -14.37 21.68
C ARG A 2 4.30 -14.66 20.25
N GLU A 3 5.58 -14.94 20.15
CA GLU A 3 6.39 -15.09 18.95
C GLU A 3 5.72 -15.99 17.93
N ASP A 4 5.97 -15.67 16.66
CA ASP A 4 5.74 -16.50 15.51
C ASP A 4 6.29 -17.90 15.79
N GLU A 5 5.45 -18.81 16.29
CA GLU A 5 5.73 -20.23 16.26
C GLU A 5 5.80 -20.58 14.78
N GLU A 6 7.03 -20.60 14.27
CA GLU A 6 7.40 -21.11 12.97
C GLU A 6 7.04 -22.60 12.95
N SER A 7 5.74 -22.87 12.81
CA SER A 7 5.11 -24.17 12.76
C SER A 7 5.56 -24.80 11.45
N TRP A 8 6.74 -25.42 11.49
CA TRP A 8 7.23 -26.27 10.42
C TRP A 8 6.18 -27.37 10.24
N TYR A 9 5.43 -27.30 9.14
CA TYR A 9 4.52 -28.39 8.78
C TYR A 9 5.42 -29.53 8.35
N GLN A 10 5.61 -30.49 9.25
CA GLN A 10 6.25 -31.76 8.96
C GLN A 10 5.15 -32.82 8.96
N THR A 11 5.04 -33.57 7.86
CA THR A 11 4.04 -34.63 7.74
C THR A 11 4.72 -35.97 8.02
N ASP A 12 4.47 -36.57 9.19
CA ASP A 12 5.16 -37.82 9.54
C ASP A 12 4.48 -39.06 8.91
N LEU A 13 4.46 -39.15 7.57
CA LEU A 13 3.79 -40.23 6.83
C LEU A 13 4.54 -41.57 6.89
N VAL A 14 5.86 -41.53 7.10
CA VAL A 14 6.71 -42.72 7.26
C VAL A 14 6.32 -43.55 8.50
N THR A 15 5.67 -42.93 9.49
CA THR A 15 5.26 -43.63 10.71
C THR A 15 4.05 -44.54 10.54
N LEU A 16 3.28 -44.43 9.44
CA LEU A 16 2.03 -45.18 9.25
C LEU A 16 2.21 -46.58 8.65
N PHE A 17 3.34 -46.90 8.01
CA PHE A 17 3.52 -48.17 7.29
C PHE A 17 4.95 -48.70 7.45
N THR A 18 5.13 -49.76 8.25
CA THR A 18 6.45 -50.10 8.81
C THR A 18 7.12 -51.40 8.32
N GLU A 19 6.52 -52.18 7.43
CA GLU A 19 7.09 -53.52 7.10
C GLU A 19 7.75 -53.65 5.71
N ASP A 20 7.47 -52.76 4.76
CA ASP A 20 8.04 -52.83 3.40
C ASP A 20 8.90 -51.59 3.11
N ASP A 21 10.16 -51.80 2.75
CA ASP A 21 11.12 -50.73 2.51
C ASP A 21 10.76 -49.91 1.25
N GLU A 22 10.09 -50.50 0.26
CA GLU A 22 9.58 -49.77 -0.92
C GLU A 22 8.45 -48.81 -0.51
N VAL A 23 7.61 -49.23 0.44
CA VAL A 23 6.51 -48.41 0.96
C VAL A 23 7.05 -47.23 1.78
N LYS A 24 8.12 -47.43 2.57
CA LYS A 24 8.77 -46.35 3.32
C LYS A 24 9.37 -45.30 2.39
N GLU A 25 10.07 -45.72 1.33
CA GLU A 25 10.67 -44.80 0.36
C GLU A 25 9.61 -43.95 -0.35
N PHE A 26 8.48 -44.57 -0.73
CA PHE A 26 7.35 -43.85 -1.31
C PHE A 26 6.83 -42.74 -0.38
N PHE A 27 6.59 -43.05 0.90
CA PHE A 27 6.06 -42.06 1.85
C PHE A 27 7.08 -41.00 2.25
N ALA A 28 8.38 -41.32 2.28
CA ALA A 28 9.44 -40.34 2.48
C ALA A 28 9.47 -39.33 1.32
N CYS A 29 9.41 -39.81 0.08
CA CYS A 29 9.33 -38.94 -1.11
C CYS A 29 8.05 -38.10 -1.11
N LEU A 30 6.92 -38.70 -0.74
CA LEU A 30 5.65 -37.99 -0.69
C LEU A 30 5.63 -36.89 0.38
N ASP A 31 6.20 -37.14 1.56
CA ASP A 31 6.36 -36.10 2.59
C ASP A 31 7.30 -34.98 2.12
N GLU A 32 8.43 -35.33 1.48
CA GLU A 32 9.35 -34.32 0.92
C GLU A 32 8.63 -33.41 -0.09
N GLN A 33 7.85 -33.98 -1.01
CA GLN A 33 7.10 -33.19 -1.99
C GLN A 33 6.02 -32.33 -1.31
N LEU A 34 5.33 -32.86 -0.30
CA LEU A 34 4.29 -32.11 0.42
C LEU A 34 4.90 -30.93 1.20
N ASN A 35 6.03 -31.15 1.86
CA ASN A 35 6.76 -30.10 2.58
C ASN A 35 7.27 -29.02 1.62
N LYS A 36 7.76 -29.40 0.45
CA LYS A 36 8.16 -28.45 -0.60
C LYS A 36 7.00 -27.56 -1.06
N VAL A 37 5.81 -28.15 -1.28
CA VAL A 37 4.61 -27.39 -1.65
C VAL A 37 4.19 -26.45 -0.52
N ASN A 38 4.17 -26.92 0.73
CA ASN A 38 3.83 -26.10 1.89
C ASN A 38 4.78 -24.92 2.05
N GLN A 39 6.10 -25.14 1.94
CA GLN A 39 7.10 -24.07 2.02
C GLN A 39 6.96 -23.06 0.88
N PHE A 40 6.66 -23.52 -0.33
CA PHE A 40 6.42 -22.62 -1.46
C PHE A 40 5.25 -21.68 -1.19
N TYR A 41 4.11 -22.20 -0.71
CA TYR A 41 2.94 -21.37 -0.44
C TYR A 41 3.15 -20.43 0.75
N LYS A 42 3.83 -20.88 1.82
CA LYS A 42 4.22 -20.00 2.92
C LYS A 42 5.08 -18.83 2.45
N SER A 43 6.10 -19.12 1.64
CA SER A 43 6.97 -18.10 1.08
C SER A 43 6.20 -17.12 0.19
N LYS A 44 5.28 -17.63 -0.63
CA LYS A 44 4.42 -16.79 -1.49
C LYS A 44 3.45 -15.92 -0.71
N GLU A 45 2.82 -16.48 0.32
CA GLU A 45 1.93 -15.73 1.21
C GLU A 45 2.68 -14.55 1.86
N ALA A 46 3.86 -14.80 2.42
CA ALA A 46 4.70 -13.75 3.00
C ALA A 46 5.10 -12.68 1.97
N GLU A 47 5.47 -13.08 0.75
CA GLU A 47 5.79 -12.15 -0.35
C GLU A 47 4.59 -11.24 -0.68
N PHE A 48 3.38 -11.81 -0.78
CA PHE A 48 2.18 -11.05 -1.11
C PHE A 48 1.73 -10.13 0.03
N LEU A 49 1.88 -10.57 1.28
CA LEU A 49 1.60 -9.72 2.45
C LEU A 49 2.52 -8.49 2.47
N GLU A 50 3.83 -8.69 2.30
CA GLU A 50 4.78 -7.56 2.27
C GLU A 50 4.50 -6.61 1.10
N ARG A 51 4.23 -7.14 -0.09
CA ARG A 51 3.82 -6.33 -1.24
C ARG A 51 2.54 -5.55 -0.96
N GLY A 52 1.56 -6.18 -0.32
CA GLY A 52 0.32 -5.53 0.11
C GLY A 52 0.57 -4.39 1.10
N HIS A 53 1.46 -4.59 2.07
CA HIS A 53 1.85 -3.56 3.03
C HIS A 53 2.54 -2.37 2.36
N ILE A 54 3.45 -2.61 1.42
CA ILE A 54 4.12 -1.55 0.65
C ILE A 54 3.08 -0.76 -0.16
N LEU A 55 2.18 -1.45 -0.86
CA LEU A 55 1.14 -0.80 -1.67
C LEU A 55 0.19 0.04 -0.80
N ASN A 56 -0.19 -0.45 0.39
CA ASN A 56 -1.04 0.31 1.31
C ASN A 56 -0.33 1.58 1.84
N LYS A 57 0.98 1.50 2.12
CA LYS A 57 1.78 2.69 2.49
C LYS A 57 1.78 3.72 1.35
N GLN A 58 1.97 3.27 0.10
CA GLN A 58 1.89 4.16 -1.08
C GLN A 58 0.51 4.82 -1.19
N LEU A 59 -0.58 4.08 -0.95
CA LEU A 59 -1.93 4.62 -0.98
C LEU A 59 -2.15 5.69 0.10
N HIS A 60 -1.66 5.47 1.32
CA HIS A 60 -1.72 6.48 2.38
C HIS A 60 -0.97 7.77 2.01
N VAL A 61 0.23 7.66 1.43
CA VAL A 61 0.97 8.84 0.94
C VAL A 61 0.15 9.60 -0.10
N LEU A 62 -0.47 8.91 -1.06
CA LEU A 62 -1.31 9.55 -2.09
C LEU A 62 -2.55 10.23 -1.49
N LEU A 63 -3.17 9.63 -0.48
CA LEU A 63 -4.31 10.23 0.23
C LEU A 63 -3.92 11.50 0.98
N ASP A 64 -2.76 11.51 1.65
CA ASP A 64 -2.27 12.69 2.34
C ASP A 64 -1.92 13.82 1.37
N LEU A 65 -1.27 13.50 0.24
CA LEU A 65 -1.00 14.46 -0.83
C LEU A 65 -2.30 15.04 -1.40
N LYS A 66 -3.31 14.20 -1.65
CA LYS A 66 -4.63 14.65 -2.11
C LYS A 66 -5.28 15.61 -1.12
N ARG A 67 -5.20 15.32 0.19
CA ARG A 67 -5.73 16.21 1.25
C ARG A 67 -5.04 17.57 1.21
N VAL A 68 -3.71 17.61 1.15
CA VAL A 68 -2.93 18.85 1.07
C VAL A 68 -3.31 19.69 -0.17
N LEU A 69 -3.46 19.05 -1.34
CA LEU A 69 -3.87 19.75 -2.56
C LEU A 69 -5.29 20.30 -2.49
N HIS A 70 -6.22 19.54 -1.90
CA HIS A 70 -7.60 19.99 -1.71
C HIS A 70 -7.69 21.16 -0.73
N ASP A 71 -6.96 21.12 0.38
CA ASP A 71 -6.93 22.21 1.36
C ASP A 71 -6.32 23.48 0.78
N ARG A 72 -5.28 23.35 -0.06
CA ARG A 72 -4.71 24.48 -0.82
C ARG A 72 -5.73 25.08 -1.79
N HIS A 73 -6.44 24.25 -2.56
CA HIS A 73 -7.49 24.73 -3.46
C HIS A 73 -8.58 25.50 -2.73
N ARG A 74 -9.06 24.99 -1.58
CA ARG A 74 -10.07 25.67 -0.76
C ARG A 74 -9.59 27.03 -0.22
N LYS A 75 -8.33 27.12 0.22
CA LYS A 75 -7.73 28.39 0.68
C LYS A 75 -7.63 29.40 -0.46
N VAL A 76 -7.20 28.98 -1.65
CA VAL A 76 -7.11 29.86 -2.83
C VAL A 76 -8.50 30.32 -3.29
N SER A 77 -9.51 29.45 -3.30
CA SER A 77 -10.87 29.85 -3.66
C SER A 77 -11.48 30.82 -2.66
N SER A 78 -11.22 30.64 -1.36
CA SER A 78 -11.72 31.55 -0.30
C SER A 78 -11.04 32.92 -0.32
N ALA A 79 -9.75 32.99 -0.69
CA ALA A 79 -9.04 34.27 -0.85
C ALA A 79 -9.54 35.06 -2.08
N LYS A 80 -9.97 34.37 -3.14
CA LYS A 80 -10.56 35.01 -4.33
C LYS A 80 -11.96 35.58 -4.09
N SER A 81 -12.76 34.98 -3.20
CA SER A 81 -14.06 35.54 -2.81
C SER A 81 -13.94 36.76 -1.89
N ASP A 82 -12.88 36.85 -1.08
CA ASP A 82 -12.67 37.97 -0.14
C ASP A 82 -12.03 39.20 -0.85
N ALA A 83 -11.23 38.98 -1.89
CA ALA A 83 -10.74 40.05 -2.78
C ALA A 83 -11.84 40.63 -3.69
N GLY A 84 -13.02 40.00 -3.76
CA GLY A 84 -14.17 40.46 -4.53
C GLY A 84 -14.98 41.58 -3.88
N ASN A 85 -14.66 41.97 -2.63
CA ASN A 85 -15.40 43.01 -1.91
C ASN A 85 -14.54 44.19 -1.43
N SER A 86 -13.28 44.29 -1.86
CA SER A 86 -12.47 45.49 -1.61
C SER A 86 -12.49 46.41 -2.85
N LEU A 87 -13.33 47.43 -2.74
CA LEU A 87 -13.42 48.64 -3.57
C LEU A 87 -12.09 48.98 -4.27
N CYS A 88 -11.99 48.65 -5.55
CA CYS A 88 -11.09 49.36 -6.46
C CYS A 88 -11.79 50.69 -6.80
N SER A 89 -11.63 51.68 -5.94
CA SER A 89 -11.95 53.06 -6.29
C SER A 89 -10.97 53.52 -7.36
N SER A 90 -11.47 53.71 -8.57
CA SER A 90 -10.75 54.36 -9.67
C SER A 90 -10.25 55.73 -9.22
N PRO A 91 -8.95 56.07 -9.36
CA PRO A 91 -8.56 57.46 -9.40
C PRO A 91 -8.77 57.96 -10.83
N LEU A 92 -9.82 58.76 -10.98
CA LEU A 92 -9.99 59.66 -12.11
C LEU A 92 -8.81 60.65 -12.07
N SER A 93 -7.79 60.52 -12.95
CA SER A 93 -6.83 61.61 -13.17
C SER A 93 -7.15 62.34 -14.46
N LEU A 94 -7.96 63.37 -14.26
CA LEU A 94 -8.10 64.56 -15.08
C LEU A 94 -6.71 65.17 -15.34
N TYR A 95 -6.23 65.17 -16.59
CA TYR A 95 -5.50 66.28 -17.26
C TYR A 95 -4.96 65.83 -18.62
N GLY A 96 -5.23 66.61 -19.67
CA GLY A 96 -4.69 66.36 -21.00
C GLY A 96 -5.44 67.01 -22.16
N SER A 97 -6.12 68.15 -21.94
CA SER A 97 -6.40 69.09 -23.02
C SER A 97 -5.28 70.12 -23.02
N GLU A 98 -4.35 70.02 -23.96
CA GLU A 98 -3.72 71.21 -24.54
C GLU A 98 -3.59 71.01 -26.04
N SER A 99 -4.22 71.94 -26.75
CA SER A 99 -4.10 72.17 -28.17
C SER A 99 -2.75 72.81 -28.47
N SER A 100 -2.08 72.41 -29.55
CA SER A 100 -1.67 73.34 -30.62
C SER A 100 -1.14 72.60 -31.84
#